data_AF-A0A327S2Y4-F1
#
_entry.id   AF-A0A327S2Y4-F1
#
_cell.length_a   1.000
_cell.length_b   1.000
_cell.length_c   1.000
_cell.angle_alpha   90.00
_cell.angle_beta   90.00
_cell.angle_gamma   90.00
#
_symmetry.space_group_name_H-M   'P 1'
#
loop_
_entity.id
_entity.type
_entity.pdbx_description
1 polymer ?
#
loop_
_entity_poly.entity_id
_entity_poly.type
_entity_poly.pdbx_seq_one_letter_code
_entity_poly.pdbx_strand_id
1 'polypeptide(L)'
;MHFRTQIEKADGILICTPEYIFSLPGSLKNALEWNVSTRLFETKSVAMIVASASGEKNFDSLALILETLGANVPMGSRLLIQGAKGKINEDFTITDIKLLHEIDSLMASFSRTVY
;
A
#
# COMPACT_ATOMS: atom_id res chain seq x y z
N MET A 1 -20.90 -6.34 -1.81
CA MET A 1 -20.47 -7.57 -1.12
C MET A 1 -19.14 -8.12 -1.64
N HIS A 2 -18.91 -8.15 -2.96
CA HIS A 2 -17.70 -8.74 -3.56
C HIS A 2 -16.37 -8.28 -2.92
N PHE A 3 -16.13 -6.96 -2.76
CA PHE A 3 -14.87 -6.44 -2.23
C PHE A 3 -14.51 -6.97 -0.83
N ARG A 4 -15.47 -6.99 0.11
CA ARG A 4 -15.25 -7.49 1.48
C ARG A 4 -14.93 -8.98 1.51
N THR A 5 -15.60 -9.77 0.67
CA THR A 5 -15.32 -11.20 0.52
C THR A 5 -13.91 -11.45 -0.02
N GLN A 6 -13.43 -10.60 -0.93
CA GLN A 6 -12.04 -10.71 -1.40
C GLN A 6 -11.04 -10.38 -0.30
N ILE A 7 -11.30 -9.34 0.51
CA ILE A 7 -10.47 -9.03 1.68
C ILE A 7 -10.45 -10.21 2.66
N GLU A 8 -11.62 -10.75 2.99
CA GLU A 8 -11.76 -11.86 3.94
C GLU A 8 -10.96 -13.10 3.51
N LYS A 9 -11.00 -13.44 2.22
CA LYS A 9 -10.31 -14.60 1.64
C LYS A 9 -8.83 -14.39 1.33
N ALA A 10 -8.35 -13.14 1.30
CA ALA A 10 -6.96 -12.86 0.98
C ALA A 10 -6.05 -13.14 2.18
N ASP A 11 -4.91 -13.77 1.97
CA ASP A 11 -3.90 -14.00 3.02
C ASP A 11 -3.21 -12.67 3.41
N GLY A 12 -3.16 -11.71 2.49
CA GLY A 12 -2.64 -10.37 2.71
C GLY A 12 -3.10 -9.37 1.64
N ILE A 13 -2.87 -8.08 1.89
CA ILE A 13 -3.28 -7.00 0.99
C ILE A 13 -2.07 -6.15 0.60
N LEU A 14 -1.90 -5.87 -0.70
CA LEU A 14 -0.94 -4.89 -1.20
C LEU A 14 -1.70 -3.67 -1.71
N ILE A 15 -1.41 -2.50 -1.16
CA ILE A 15 -1.97 -1.22 -1.62
C ILE A 15 -0.86 -0.44 -2.32
N CYS A 16 -1.05 -0.14 -3.61
CA CYS A 16 -0.21 0.78 -4.36
C CYS A 16 -1.06 1.95 -4.84
N THR A 17 -0.67 3.18 -4.51
CA THR A 17 -1.48 4.37 -4.82
C THR A 17 -0.62 5.56 -5.24
N PRO A 18 -1.10 6.40 -6.18
CA PRO A 18 -0.57 7.74 -6.35
C PRO A 18 -0.99 8.65 -5.19
N GLU A 19 -0.49 9.90 -5.22
CA GLU A 19 -0.94 11.00 -4.36
C GLU A 19 -1.77 12.01 -5.14
N TYR A 20 -2.97 12.33 -4.64
CA TYR A 20 -3.87 13.38 -5.14
C TYR A 20 -4.02 14.45 -4.05
N ILE A 21 -3.55 15.67 -4.33
CA ILE A 21 -3.65 16.84 -3.42
C ILE A 21 -3.16 16.48 -2.00
N PHE A 22 -1.94 15.94 -1.89
CA PHE A 22 -1.32 15.55 -0.62
C PHE A 22 -2.03 14.42 0.15
N SER A 23 -2.87 13.63 -0.52
CA SER A 23 -3.66 12.55 0.06
C SER A 23 -3.81 11.39 -0.93
N LEU A 24 -4.46 10.30 -0.51
CA LEU A 24 -4.83 9.19 -1.39
C LEU A 24 -6.04 9.55 -2.28
N PRO A 25 -6.22 8.89 -3.44
CA PRO A 25 -7.41 9.06 -4.27
C PRO A 25 -8.70 8.81 -3.49
N GLY A 26 -9.72 9.65 -3.70
CA GLY A 26 -10.99 9.57 -2.97
C GLY A 26 -11.71 8.22 -3.10
N SER A 27 -11.54 7.53 -4.23
CA SER A 27 -12.06 6.16 -4.42
C SER A 27 -11.43 5.15 -3.48
N LEU A 28 -10.10 5.21 -3.28
CA LEU A 28 -9.39 4.34 -2.33
C LEU A 28 -9.76 4.69 -0.90
N LYS A 29 -9.84 5.99 -0.55
CA LYS A 29 -10.29 6.42 0.77
C LYS A 29 -11.67 5.89 1.11
N ASN A 30 -12.64 6.07 0.21
CA ASN A 30 -13.99 5.57 0.38
C ASN A 30 -14.01 4.04 0.54
N ALA A 31 -13.25 3.31 -0.28
CA ALA A 31 -13.16 1.85 -0.16
C ALA A 31 -12.65 1.40 1.22
N LEU A 32 -11.68 2.11 1.80
CA LEU A 32 -11.15 1.84 3.14
C LEU A 32 -12.16 2.22 4.24
N GLU A 33 -12.80 3.38 4.15
CA GLU A 33 -13.79 3.87 5.12
C GLU A 33 -14.97 2.92 5.32
N TRP A 34 -15.45 2.30 4.24
CA TRP A 34 -16.53 1.31 4.32
C TRP A 34 -16.15 0.05 5.10
N ASN A 35 -14.90 -0.14 5.50
CA ASN A 35 -14.46 -1.27 6.31
C ASN A 35 -14.26 -0.95 7.79
N VAL A 36 -14.39 0.31 8.21
CA VAL A 36 -14.18 0.75 9.61
C VAL A 36 -15.05 -0.03 10.60
N SER A 37 -16.27 -0.41 10.20
CA SER A 37 -17.19 -1.18 11.05
C SER A 37 -17.00 -2.71 10.98
N THR A 38 -16.06 -3.22 10.18
CA THR A 38 -16.09 -4.63 9.74
C THR A 38 -14.99 -5.53 10.30
N ARG A 39 -14.05 -5.03 11.12
CA ARG A 39 -12.89 -5.77 11.67
C ARG A 39 -12.06 -6.58 10.65
N LEU A 40 -12.36 -6.49 9.36
CA LEU A 40 -11.76 -7.33 8.32
C LEU A 40 -10.24 -7.14 8.23
N PHE A 41 -9.76 -5.92 8.49
CA PHE A 41 -8.35 -5.59 8.42
C PHE A 41 -7.55 -6.02 9.65
N GLU A 42 -8.19 -6.28 10.80
CA GLU A 42 -7.50 -6.65 12.05
C GLU A 42 -6.70 -7.95 11.93
N THR A 43 -7.11 -8.84 11.02
CA THR A 43 -6.46 -10.13 10.78
C THR A 43 -5.51 -10.11 9.58
N LYS A 44 -5.37 -8.97 8.89
CA LYS A 44 -4.67 -8.90 7.60
C LYS A 44 -3.34 -8.19 7.72
N SER A 45 -2.31 -8.83 7.17
CA SER A 45 -1.07 -8.14 6.86
C SER A 45 -1.27 -7.28 5.62
N VAL A 46 -0.78 -6.04 5.66
CA VAL A 46 -0.89 -5.08 4.57
C VAL A 46 0.48 -4.51 4.22
N ALA A 47 0.84 -4.55 2.94
CA ALA A 47 1.96 -3.78 2.39
C ALA A 47 1.43 -2.52 1.70
N MET A 48 2.16 -1.41 1.82
CA MET A 48 1.76 -0.13 1.23
C MET A 48 2.87 0.50 0.39
N ILE A 49 2.50 0.99 -0.78
CA ILE A 49 3.35 1.70 -1.72
C ILE A 49 2.66 3.02 -2.08
N VAL A 50 3.36 4.14 -1.90
CA VAL A 50 2.93 5.45 -2.42
C VAL A 50 3.91 5.87 -3.49
N ALA A 51 3.43 6.10 -4.71
CA ALA A 51 4.24 6.60 -5.81
C ALA A 51 3.82 8.04 -6.16
N SER A 52 4.68 9.02 -5.87
CA SER A 52 4.38 10.45 -6.11
C SER A 52 5.66 11.21 -6.51
N ALA A 53 5.52 12.50 -6.83
CA ALA A 53 6.66 13.40 -6.85
C ALA A 53 7.26 13.62 -5.45
N SER A 54 6.39 13.79 -4.43
CA SER A 54 6.76 13.98 -3.02
C SER A 54 6.16 12.86 -2.16
N GLY A 55 4.83 12.85 -1.96
CA GLY A 55 4.10 11.70 -1.42
C GLY A 55 4.13 11.52 0.10
N GLU A 56 4.91 12.27 0.87
CA GLU A 56 5.09 12.07 2.32
C GLU A 56 3.77 12.20 3.08
N LYS A 57 2.96 13.21 2.75
CA LYS A 57 1.66 13.43 3.41
C LYS A 57 0.67 12.30 3.13
N ASN A 58 0.61 11.82 1.89
CA ASN A 58 -0.19 10.66 1.56
C ASN A 58 0.35 9.39 2.25
N PHE A 59 1.67 9.21 2.29
CA PHE A 59 2.30 8.07 2.94
C PHE A 59 1.96 7.99 4.44
N ASP A 60 2.10 9.10 5.15
CA ASP A 60 1.76 9.18 6.57
C ASP A 60 0.25 8.99 6.80
N SER A 61 -0.59 9.63 5.98
CA SER A 61 -2.05 9.50 6.13
C SER A 61 -2.57 8.11 5.80
N LEU A 62 -2.04 7.44 4.76
CA LEU A 62 -2.39 6.06 4.45
C LEU A 62 -1.97 5.11 5.58
N ALA A 63 -0.76 5.28 6.14
CA ALA A 63 -0.32 4.50 7.28
C ALA A 63 -1.27 4.67 8.48
N LEU A 64 -1.67 5.90 8.79
CA LEU A 64 -2.62 6.21 9.87
C LEU A 64 -4.01 5.60 9.61
N ILE A 65 -4.50 5.64 8.38
CA ILE A 65 -5.79 5.03 8.01
C ILE A 65 -5.74 3.51 8.21
N LEU A 66 -4.67 2.86 7.77
CA LEU A 66 -4.51 1.41 7.94
C LEU A 66 -4.38 1.01 9.41
N GLU A 67 -3.65 1.79 10.21
CA GLU A 67 -3.59 1.63 11.66
C GLU A 67 -4.98 1.77 12.29
N THR A 68 -5.77 2.78 11.86
CA THR A 68 -7.14 2.99 12.34
C THR A 68 -8.06 1.81 12.00
N LEU A 69 -7.81 1.12 10.88
CA LEU A 69 -8.52 -0.10 10.49
C LEU A 69 -8.03 -1.36 11.23
N GLY A 70 -7.01 -1.23 12.08
CA GLY A 70 -6.39 -2.36 12.81
C GLY A 70 -5.47 -3.22 11.95
N ALA A 71 -5.09 -2.77 10.75
CA ALA A 71 -4.24 -3.54 9.86
C ALA A 71 -2.83 -3.71 10.42
N ASN A 72 -2.25 -4.91 10.25
CA ASN A 72 -0.83 -5.11 10.51
C ASN A 72 -0.03 -4.62 9.30
N VAL A 73 0.67 -3.48 9.44
CA VAL A 73 1.52 -2.91 8.39
C VAL A 73 2.98 -2.96 8.82
N PRO A 74 3.74 -4.03 8.50
CA PRO A 74 5.13 -4.17 8.91
C PRO A 74 5.96 -2.98 8.44
N MET A 75 6.90 -2.49 9.26
CA MET A 75 7.73 -1.32 8.90
C MET A 75 8.49 -1.55 7.60
N GLY A 76 9.03 -2.77 7.38
CA GLY A 76 9.73 -3.13 6.16
C GLY A 76 8.81 -3.27 4.94
N SER A 77 7.48 -3.26 5.12
CA SER A 77 6.49 -3.40 4.06
C SER A 77 5.83 -2.08 3.67
N ARG A 78 6.51 -0.96 3.93
CA ARG A 78 6.09 0.40 3.57
C ARG A 78 7.12 1.00 2.64
N LEU A 79 6.71 1.49 1.47
CA LEU A 79 7.61 2.08 0.49
C LEU A 79 7.04 3.38 -0.09
N LEU A 80 7.83 4.45 0.00
CA LEU A 80 7.55 5.72 -0.67
C LEU A 80 8.45 5.82 -1.91
N ILE A 81 7.84 5.80 -3.09
CA ILE A 81 8.52 5.94 -4.38
C ILE A 81 8.38 7.37 -4.86
N GLN A 82 9.44 8.17 -4.66
CA GLN A 82 9.53 9.50 -5.25
C GLN A 82 10.03 9.43 -6.69
N GLY A 83 9.40 10.21 -7.58
CA GLY A 83 9.83 10.36 -8.98
C GLY A 83 9.68 9.10 -9.83
N ALA A 84 8.62 8.31 -9.62
CA ALA A 84 8.43 7.00 -10.26
C ALA A 84 8.57 7.00 -11.81
N LYS A 85 8.16 8.09 -12.47
CA LYS A 85 8.28 8.23 -13.93
C LYS A 85 9.73 8.12 -14.44
N GLY A 86 10.72 8.55 -13.65
CA GLY A 86 12.14 8.45 -14.02
C GLY A 86 12.76 7.08 -13.77
N LYS A 87 12.00 6.14 -13.19
CA LYS A 87 12.47 4.82 -12.76
C LYS A 87 11.89 3.68 -13.60
N ILE A 88 11.06 4.00 -14.59
CA ILE A 88 10.31 3.08 -15.42
C ILE A 88 10.52 3.48 -16.88
N ASN A 89 10.76 2.50 -17.76
CA ASN A 89 10.90 2.74 -19.19
C ASN A 89 9.55 2.71 -19.93
N GLU A 90 9.58 2.90 -21.25
CA GLU A 90 8.39 2.92 -22.10
C GLU A 90 7.61 1.58 -22.10
N ASP A 91 8.29 0.47 -21.80
CA ASP A 91 7.70 -0.87 -21.69
C ASP A 91 7.11 -1.17 -20.31
N PHE A 92 6.97 -0.15 -19.44
CA PHE A 92 6.51 -0.28 -18.05
C PHE A 92 7.39 -1.19 -17.17
N THR A 93 8.65 -1.38 -17.55
CA THR A 93 9.62 -2.12 -16.74
C THR A 93 10.41 -1.17 -15.85
N ILE A 94 10.63 -1.58 -14.60
CA ILE A 94 11.43 -0.83 -13.65
C ILE A 94 12.90 -0.96 -14.05
N THR A 95 13.55 0.17 -14.34
CA THR A 95 14.97 0.22 -14.74
C THR A 95 15.89 0.67 -13.60
N ASP A 96 15.32 1.27 -12.56
CA ASP A 96 16.05 1.69 -11.37
C ASP A 96 16.36 0.49 -10.46
N ILE A 97 17.63 0.10 -10.41
CA ILE A 97 18.12 -1.05 -9.62
C ILE A 97 17.84 -0.88 -8.13
N LYS A 98 17.93 0.36 -7.61
CA LYS A 98 17.66 0.64 -6.20
C LYS A 98 16.18 0.38 -5.88
N LEU A 99 15.27 0.84 -6.74
CA LEU A 99 13.84 0.59 -6.59
C LEU A 99 13.51 -0.90 -6.65
N LEU A 100 14.16 -1.67 -7.53
CA LEU A 100 14.01 -3.13 -7.56
C LEU A 100 14.38 -3.75 -6.20
N HIS A 101 15.53 -3.40 -5.63
CA HIS A 101 15.93 -3.90 -4.31
C HIS A 101 14.99 -3.45 -3.18
N GLU A 102 14.46 -2.23 -3.24
CA GLU A 102 13.48 -1.72 -2.27
C GLU A 102 12.16 -2.51 -2.34
N ILE A 103 11.69 -2.83 -3.56
CA ILE A 103 10.50 -3.66 -3.78
C ILE A 103 10.75 -5.10 -3.28
N ASP A 104 11.91 -5.69 -3.58
CA ASP A 104 12.27 -7.03 -3.10
C ASP A 104 12.29 -7.08 -1.57
N SER A 105 12.86 -6.06 -0.94
CA SER A 105 12.89 -5.93 0.52
C SER A 105 11.49 -5.80 1.11
N LEU A 106 10.62 -5.00 0.46
CA LEU A 106 9.22 -4.85 0.84
C LEU A 106 8.45 -6.18 0.76
N MET A 107 8.63 -6.92 -0.34
CA MET A 107 7.97 -8.20 -0.56
C MET A 107 8.50 -9.30 0.36
N ALA A 108 9.80 -9.30 0.65
CA ALA A 108 10.40 -10.20 1.64
C ALA A 108 9.91 -9.91 3.07
N SER A 109 9.74 -8.64 3.44
CA SER A 109 9.08 -8.27 4.70
C SER A 109 7.62 -8.72 4.72
N PHE A 110 6.89 -8.48 3.64
CA PHE A 110 5.45 -8.73 3.57
C PHE A 110 5.11 -10.23 3.58
N SER A 111 5.82 -11.04 2.81
CA SER A 111 5.61 -12.50 2.74
C SER A 111 5.83 -13.21 4.08
N ARG A 112 6.64 -12.66 4.99
CA ARG A 112 6.87 -13.22 6.33
C ARG A 112 5.70 -13.01 7.29
N THR A 113 4.77 -12.12 6.96
CA THR A 113 3.66 -11.73 7.84
C THR A 113 2.29 -12.12 7.29
N VAL A 114 2.26 -12.69 6.09
CA VAL A 114 1.08 -13.26 5.44
C VAL A 114 0.91 -14.72 5.87
N TYR A 115 -0.32 -15.12 6.22
CA TYR A 115 -0.67 -16.47 6.69
C TYR A 115 -1.93 -16.98 6.01
#